data_AF-A0AAQ3N9N3-F1
#
_entry.id   AF-A0AAQ3N9N3-F1
#
_cell.length_a   1.000
_cell.length_b   1.000
_cell.length_c   1.000
_cell.angle_alpha   90.00
_cell.angle_beta   90.00
_cell.angle_gamma   90.00
#
_symmetry.space_group_name_H-M   'P 1'
#
loop_
_entity.id
_entity.type
_entity.pdbx_description
1 polymer ?
#
loop_
_entity_poly.entity_id
_entity_poly.type
_entity_poly.pdbx_seq_one_letter_code
_entity_poly.pdbx_strand_id
1 'polypeptide(L)'
;MGDEGKLYVPQELVSVYREKVVPVASMLTPNQFEAELLTVLKFPTHRIQSEGQGREACRLLHAAGPSKVIITSINIDGNLLLIGSHQKEKGTGDLMTALLLGWSNKYRDNLEIAAELAVSSLQALLHRTLSDYKNAGHDSQSTSLEIRLIQSQDDIRNPQVNFKAEIYS
;
A
#
# COMPACT_ATOMS: atom_id res chain seq x y z
N MET A 1 -11.93 -3.79 -19.52
CA MET A 1 -10.82 -4.22 -20.41
C MET A 1 -11.17 -5.49 -21.15
N GLY A 2 -11.80 -6.47 -20.52
CA GLY A 2 -12.23 -7.69 -21.20
C GLY A 2 -13.03 -8.60 -20.28
N ASP A 3 -13.56 -9.68 -20.84
CA ASP A 3 -14.22 -10.74 -20.09
C ASP A 3 -14.18 -12.06 -20.88
N GLU A 4 -14.46 -13.19 -20.24
CA GLU A 4 -14.52 -14.53 -20.86
C GLU A 4 -13.25 -14.89 -21.68
N GLY A 5 -12.07 -14.44 -21.23
CA GLY A 5 -10.82 -14.71 -21.93
C GLY A 5 -10.55 -13.82 -23.15
N LYS A 6 -11.40 -12.82 -23.41
CA LYS A 6 -11.28 -11.92 -24.57
C LYS A 6 -11.10 -10.47 -24.12
N LEU A 7 -10.19 -9.76 -24.77
CA LEU A 7 -10.07 -8.32 -24.63
C LEU A 7 -11.09 -7.60 -25.50
N TYR A 8 -11.73 -6.58 -24.91
CA TYR A 8 -12.60 -5.64 -25.62
C TYR A 8 -11.85 -4.35 -26.01
N VAL A 9 -10.57 -4.27 -25.63
CA VAL A 9 -9.68 -3.14 -25.89
C VAL A 9 -8.41 -3.63 -26.57
N PRO A 10 -7.68 -2.78 -27.32
CA PRO A 10 -6.38 -3.14 -27.87
C PRO A 10 -5.43 -3.71 -26.81
N GLN A 11 -4.68 -4.75 -27.17
CA GLN A 11 -3.73 -5.43 -26.28
C GLN A 11 -2.70 -4.46 -25.68
N GLU A 12 -2.30 -3.45 -26.45
CA GLU A 12 -1.36 -2.40 -26.06
C GLU A 12 -1.86 -1.57 -24.87
N LEU A 13 -3.17 -1.45 -24.66
CA LEU A 13 -3.71 -0.73 -23.50
C LEU A 13 -3.51 -1.50 -22.20
N VAL A 14 -3.28 -2.81 -22.25
CA VAL A 14 -3.07 -3.62 -21.04
C VAL A 14 -1.80 -3.21 -20.30
N SER A 15 -0.70 -2.96 -21.02
CA SER A 15 0.54 -2.45 -20.42
C SER A 15 0.36 -1.04 -19.87
N VAL A 16 -0.35 -0.16 -20.59
CA VAL A 16 -0.65 1.20 -20.12
C VAL A 16 -1.45 1.18 -18.82
N TYR A 17 -2.49 0.34 -18.73
CA TYR A 17 -3.26 0.18 -17.50
C TYR A 17 -2.37 -0.30 -16.35
N ARG A 18 -1.55 -1.33 -16.59
CA ARG A 18 -0.67 -1.89 -15.56
C ARG A 18 0.39 -0.90 -15.07
N GLU A 19 1.02 -0.17 -15.98
CA GLU A 19 2.21 0.66 -15.69
C GLU A 19 1.88 2.11 -15.33
N LYS A 20 0.73 2.61 -15.76
CA LYS A 20 0.35 4.03 -15.61
C LYS A 20 -0.92 4.24 -14.80
N VAL A 21 -1.91 3.36 -14.93
CA VAL A 21 -3.23 3.55 -14.28
C VAL A 21 -3.26 2.90 -12.90
N VAL A 22 -2.92 1.63 -12.79
CA VAL A 22 -2.93 0.89 -11.50
C VAL A 22 -2.08 1.59 -10.43
N PRO A 23 -0.86 2.08 -10.72
CA PRO A 23 -0.02 2.71 -9.69
C PRO A 23 -0.57 3.98 -9.06
N VAL A 24 -1.51 4.65 -9.72
CA VAL A 24 -2.12 5.89 -9.22
C VAL A 24 -3.58 5.68 -8.79
N ALA A 25 -4.14 4.50 -8.99
CA ALA A 25 -5.51 4.20 -8.62
C ALA A 25 -5.62 3.99 -7.10
N SER A 26 -6.57 4.66 -6.45
CA SER A 26 -6.86 4.47 -5.02
C SER A 26 -7.72 3.23 -4.75
N MET A 27 -8.50 2.83 -5.76
CA MET A 27 -9.33 1.63 -5.76
C MET A 27 -9.29 0.98 -7.14
N LEU A 28 -9.28 -0.34 -7.17
CA LEU A 28 -9.36 -1.12 -8.40
C LEU A 28 -10.49 -2.16 -8.29
N THR A 29 -11.30 -2.28 -9.34
CA THR A 29 -12.47 -3.19 -9.35
C THR A 29 -12.45 -4.14 -10.55
N PRO A 30 -11.41 -4.97 -10.73
CA PRO A 30 -11.31 -5.83 -11.90
C PRO A 30 -12.33 -6.99 -11.81
N ASN A 31 -12.75 -7.55 -12.94
CA ASN A 31 -13.30 -8.91 -12.94
C ASN A 31 -12.16 -9.96 -12.87
N GLN A 32 -12.48 -11.25 -12.84
CA GLN A 32 -11.48 -12.33 -12.82
C GLN A 32 -10.46 -12.21 -13.96
N PHE A 33 -10.92 -12.06 -15.21
CA PHE A 33 -10.04 -12.01 -16.38
C PHE A 33 -9.09 -10.82 -16.34
N GLU A 34 -9.60 -9.66 -15.94
CA GLU A 34 -8.81 -8.44 -15.76
C GLU A 34 -7.78 -8.59 -14.64
N ALA A 35 -8.14 -9.22 -13.53
CA ALA A 35 -7.23 -9.48 -12.42
C ALA A 35 -6.09 -10.42 -12.86
N GLU A 36 -6.38 -11.47 -13.61
CA GLU A 36 -5.39 -12.37 -14.21
C GLU A 36 -4.44 -11.61 -15.14
N LEU A 37 -4.98 -10.79 -16.04
CA LEU A 37 -4.18 -9.97 -16.96
C LEU A 37 -3.27 -8.96 -16.24
N LEU A 38 -3.76 -8.32 -15.19
CA LEU A 38 -2.99 -7.31 -14.47
C LEU A 38 -1.88 -7.94 -13.61
N THR A 39 -2.04 -9.20 -13.19
CA THR A 39 -1.10 -9.93 -12.31
C THR A 39 -0.11 -10.85 -13.07
N VAL A 40 -0.26 -10.99 -14.39
CA VAL A 40 0.50 -11.90 -15.27
C VAL A 40 2.03 -11.85 -15.15
N LEU A 41 2.62 -10.72 -14.74
CA LEU A 41 4.08 -10.58 -14.64
C LEU A 41 4.72 -11.51 -13.60
N LYS A 42 3.99 -11.89 -12.54
CA LYS A 42 4.49 -12.84 -11.53
C LYS A 42 4.05 -14.28 -11.80
N PHE A 43 3.01 -14.48 -12.62
CA PHE A 43 2.47 -15.80 -12.93
C PHE A 43 1.88 -15.88 -14.36
N PRO A 44 2.69 -16.16 -15.39
CA PRO A 44 2.27 -16.09 -16.79
C PRO A 44 1.20 -17.12 -17.21
N THR A 45 0.89 -18.11 -16.37
CA THR A 45 -0.14 -19.15 -16.59
C THR A 45 -1.22 -19.18 -15.51
N HIS A 46 -1.30 -18.15 -14.65
CA HIS A 46 -2.25 -18.18 -13.52
C HIS A 46 -3.67 -17.93 -14.00
N ARG A 47 -4.53 -18.93 -13.81
CA ARG A 47 -5.96 -18.69 -13.67
C ARG A 47 -6.31 -18.70 -12.19
N ILE A 48 -7.22 -17.81 -11.80
CA ILE A 48 -7.78 -17.80 -10.45
C ILE A 48 -8.85 -18.89 -10.40
N GLN A 49 -8.51 -20.03 -9.79
CA GLN A 49 -9.38 -21.20 -9.66
C GLN A 49 -9.72 -21.51 -8.19
N SER A 50 -9.18 -20.73 -7.26
CA SER A 50 -9.43 -20.89 -5.83
C SER A 50 -9.42 -19.54 -5.11
N GLU A 51 -10.04 -19.49 -3.95
CA GLU A 51 -10.09 -18.29 -3.12
C GLU A 51 -8.69 -17.81 -2.73
N GLY A 52 -7.77 -18.75 -2.45
CA GLY A 52 -6.37 -18.46 -2.13
C GLY A 52 -5.66 -17.71 -3.26
N GLN A 53 -5.87 -18.12 -4.51
CA GLN A 53 -5.33 -17.43 -5.68
C GLN A 53 -5.97 -16.04 -5.88
N GLY A 54 -7.26 -15.89 -5.60
CA GLY A 54 -7.93 -14.60 -5.65
C GLY A 54 -7.40 -13.62 -4.60
N ARG A 55 -7.11 -14.10 -3.38
CA ARG A 55 -6.45 -13.32 -2.32
C ARG A 55 -5.03 -12.91 -2.71
N GLU A 56 -4.27 -13.82 -3.33
CA GLU A 56 -2.92 -13.51 -3.82
C GLU A 56 -2.95 -12.50 -4.97
N ALA A 57 -3.92 -12.60 -5.89
CA ALA A 57 -4.13 -11.59 -6.92
C ALA A 57 -4.40 -10.20 -6.31
N CYS A 58 -5.26 -10.11 -5.29
CA CYS A 58 -5.45 -8.86 -4.55
C CYS A 58 -4.15 -8.34 -3.93
N ARG A 59 -3.32 -9.21 -3.35
CA ARG A 59 -2.02 -8.82 -2.77
C ARG A 59 -1.08 -8.22 -3.83
N LEU A 60 -1.01 -8.82 -5.01
CA LEU A 60 -0.21 -8.31 -6.13
C LEU A 60 -0.74 -6.98 -6.65
N LEU A 61 -2.05 -6.83 -6.75
CA LEU A 61 -2.69 -5.59 -7.18
C LEU A 61 -2.45 -4.49 -6.16
N HIS A 62 -2.56 -4.77 -4.85
CA HIS A 62 -2.23 -3.83 -3.79
C HIS A 62 -0.78 -3.33 -3.88
N ALA A 63 0.15 -4.26 -4.07
CA ALA A 63 1.55 -3.96 -4.31
C ALA A 63 1.76 -2.99 -5.48
N ALA A 64 0.97 -3.13 -6.54
CA ALA A 64 1.06 -2.27 -7.71
C ALA A 64 0.55 -0.83 -7.46
N GLY A 65 -0.19 -0.55 -6.37
CA GLY A 65 -0.60 0.81 -5.98
C GLY A 65 -1.89 0.92 -5.15
N PRO A 66 -3.02 0.32 -5.58
CA PRO A 66 -4.32 0.55 -4.95
C PRO A 66 -4.41 0.01 -3.53
N SER A 67 -4.84 0.84 -2.58
CA SER A 67 -5.11 0.37 -1.21
C SER A 67 -6.37 -0.47 -1.13
N LYS A 68 -7.30 -0.35 -2.08
CA LYS A 68 -8.55 -1.13 -2.14
C LYS A 68 -8.65 -1.89 -3.45
N VAL A 69 -8.88 -3.19 -3.38
CA VAL A 69 -9.08 -4.05 -4.56
C VAL A 69 -10.34 -4.88 -4.35
N ILE A 70 -11.24 -4.85 -5.32
CA ILE A 70 -12.47 -5.66 -5.33
C ILE A 70 -12.50 -6.44 -6.63
N ILE A 71 -12.20 -7.73 -6.58
CA ILE A 71 -12.41 -8.60 -7.73
C ILE A 71 -13.91 -8.89 -7.78
N THR A 72 -14.59 -8.27 -8.75
CA THR A 72 -16.05 -8.15 -8.82
C THR A 72 -16.74 -9.48 -9.05
N SER A 73 -16.08 -10.40 -9.76
CA SER A 73 -16.56 -11.74 -10.03
C SER A 73 -15.39 -12.70 -10.22
N ILE A 74 -15.46 -13.86 -9.57
CA ILE A 74 -14.56 -15.01 -9.73
C ILE A 74 -15.39 -16.27 -9.74
N ASN A 75 -15.19 -17.14 -10.73
CA ASN A 75 -15.86 -18.45 -10.77
C ASN A 75 -14.94 -19.53 -10.18
N ILE A 76 -15.34 -20.10 -9.04
CA ILE A 76 -14.63 -21.19 -8.36
C ILE A 76 -15.61 -22.34 -8.19
N ASP A 77 -15.32 -23.47 -8.84
CA ASP A 77 -16.13 -24.69 -8.79
C ASP A 77 -17.63 -24.46 -9.09
N GLY A 78 -17.93 -23.57 -10.04
CA GLY A 78 -19.30 -23.22 -10.44
C GLY A 78 -19.98 -22.18 -9.54
N ASN A 79 -19.31 -21.69 -8.49
CA ASN A 79 -19.80 -20.63 -7.63
C ASN A 79 -19.20 -19.29 -8.02
N LEU A 80 -20.05 -18.28 -8.16
CA LEU A 80 -19.63 -16.90 -8.38
C LEU A 80 -19.33 -16.22 -7.04
N LEU A 81 -18.08 -15.82 -6.85
CA LEU A 81 -17.58 -15.19 -5.65
C LEU A 81 -17.11 -13.76 -5.95
N LEU A 82 -17.23 -12.89 -4.96
CA LEU A 82 -16.65 -11.55 -4.95
C LEU A 82 -15.60 -11.51 -3.86
N ILE A 83 -14.39 -11.06 -4.19
CA ILE A 83 -13.29 -10.93 -3.23
C ILE A 83 -12.93 -9.46 -3.07
N GLY A 84 -13.18 -8.93 -1.88
CA GLY A 84 -12.73 -7.60 -1.47
C GLY A 84 -11.49 -7.68 -0.58
N SER A 85 -10.51 -6.82 -0.83
CA SER A 85 -9.33 -6.66 0.00
C SER A 85 -9.00 -5.18 0.20
N HIS A 86 -8.54 -4.84 1.40
CA HIS A 86 -8.13 -3.50 1.77
C HIS A 86 -6.79 -3.57 2.49
N GLN A 87 -5.75 -3.06 1.85
CA GLN A 87 -4.45 -2.87 2.47
C GLN A 87 -4.48 -1.56 3.26
N LYS A 88 -4.80 -1.67 4.54
CA LYS A 88 -4.61 -0.58 5.50
C LYS A 88 -3.11 -0.53 5.82
N GLU A 89 -2.48 0.64 5.70
CA GLU A 89 -1.13 0.83 6.24
C GLU A 89 -1.16 0.48 7.73
N LYS A 90 -0.51 -0.62 8.12
CA LYS A 90 -0.54 -1.08 9.50
C LYS A 90 0.46 -0.25 10.31
N GLY A 91 -0.03 0.39 11.37
CA GLY A 91 0.80 0.99 12.42
C GLY A 91 1.23 2.45 12.23
N THR A 92 1.14 3.04 11.02
CA THR A 92 1.52 4.45 10.81
C THR A 92 0.58 5.42 11.51
N GLY A 93 -0.73 5.17 11.49
CA GLY A 93 -1.74 5.99 12.19
C GLY A 93 -1.66 5.88 13.72
N ASP A 94 -1.52 4.66 14.25
CA ASP A 94 -1.38 4.43 15.70
C ASP A 94 -0.08 5.07 16.22
N LEU A 95 1.01 4.91 15.47
CA LEU A 95 2.30 5.54 15.76
C LEU A 95 2.20 7.07 15.69
N MET A 96 1.57 7.64 14.65
CA MET A 96 1.39 9.09 14.54
C MET A 96 0.62 9.65 15.74
N THR A 97 -0.43 8.95 16.16
CA THR A 97 -1.23 9.33 17.34
C THR A 97 -0.36 9.30 18.60
N ALA A 98 0.40 8.22 18.82
CA ALA A 98 1.30 8.10 19.97
C ALA A 98 2.41 9.16 19.98
N LEU A 99 3.01 9.45 18.82
CA LEU A 99 4.04 10.48 18.66
C LEU A 99 3.47 11.87 18.93
N LEU A 100 2.33 12.22 18.35
CA LEU A 100 1.64 13.48 18.61
C LEU A 100 1.32 13.64 20.08
N LEU A 101 0.79 12.61 20.74
CA LEU A 101 0.50 12.65 22.18
C LEU A 101 1.77 12.86 23.02
N GLY A 102 2.84 12.12 22.72
CA GLY A 102 4.12 12.23 23.43
C GLY A 102 4.74 13.62 23.29
N TRP A 103 4.80 14.15 22.07
CA TRP A 103 5.35 15.48 21.81
C TRP A 103 4.46 16.60 22.33
N SER A 104 3.13 16.48 22.24
CA SER A 104 2.19 17.47 22.81
C SER A 104 2.27 17.51 24.33
N ASN A 105 2.50 16.37 25.00
CA ASN A 105 2.72 16.37 26.45
C ASN A 105 4.04 17.06 26.85
N LYS A 106 5.08 16.96 26.01
CA LYS A 106 6.37 17.64 26.19
C LYS A 106 6.29 19.14 25.87
N TYR A 107 5.50 19.52 24.87
CA TYR A 107 5.32 20.89 24.38
C TYR A 107 3.85 21.32 24.47
N ARG A 108 3.32 21.39 25.71
CA ARG A 108 1.87 21.56 25.99
C ARG A 108 1.21 22.75 25.30
N ASP A 109 1.92 23.87 25.20
CA ASP A 109 1.38 25.12 24.64
C ASP A 109 1.88 25.39 23.21
N ASN A 110 2.56 24.42 22.59
CA ASN A 110 3.14 24.58 21.26
C ASN A 110 2.83 23.36 20.38
N LEU A 111 1.58 23.33 19.90
CA LEU A 111 1.09 22.28 19.00
C LEU A 111 1.83 22.28 17.65
N GLU A 112 2.30 23.44 17.19
CA GLU A 112 3.11 23.59 15.98
C GLU A 112 4.38 22.73 16.09
N ILE A 113 5.19 22.95 17.14
CA ILE A 113 6.40 22.17 17.40
C ILE A 113 6.07 20.69 17.62
N ALA A 114 5.00 20.38 18.36
CA ALA A 114 4.61 18.99 18.62
C ALA A 114 4.26 18.25 17.32
N ALA A 115 3.54 18.91 16.40
CA ALA A 115 3.18 18.37 15.09
C ALA A 115 4.42 18.19 14.21
N GLU A 116 5.30 19.18 14.14
CA GLU A 116 6.56 19.11 13.38
C GLU A 116 7.43 17.93 13.83
N LEU A 117 7.61 17.75 15.13
CA LEU A 117 8.43 16.66 15.69
C LEU A 117 7.77 15.30 15.48
N ALA A 118 6.44 15.19 15.59
CA ALA A 118 5.72 13.96 15.33
C ALA A 118 5.83 13.52 13.86
N VAL A 119 5.60 14.45 12.92
CA VAL A 119 5.74 14.20 11.48
C VAL A 119 7.18 13.83 11.15
N SER A 120 8.16 14.56 11.69
CA SER A 120 9.58 14.32 11.44
C SER A 120 10.04 12.95 11.98
N SER A 121 9.55 12.56 13.17
CA SER A 121 9.80 11.23 13.75
C SER A 121 9.23 10.11 12.86
N LEU A 122 7.98 10.27 12.39
CA LEU A 122 7.33 9.30 11.53
C LEU A 122 8.04 9.17 10.18
N GLN A 123 8.41 10.29 9.55
CA GLN A 123 9.12 10.31 8.28
C GLN A 123 10.49 9.62 8.40
N ALA A 124 11.28 9.92 9.42
CA ALA A 124 12.58 9.29 9.63
C ALA A 124 12.43 7.77 9.80
N LEU A 125 11.46 7.32 10.59
CA LEU A 125 11.16 5.89 10.76
C LEU A 125 10.74 5.22 9.45
N LEU A 126 9.90 5.87 8.64
CA LEU A 126 9.44 5.34 7.36
C LEU A 126 10.59 5.25 6.35
N HIS A 127 11.45 6.28 6.29
CA HIS A 127 12.65 6.26 5.47
C HIS A 127 13.62 5.14 5.89
N ARG A 128 13.83 4.93 7.19
CA ARG A 128 14.65 3.81 7.70
C ARG A 128 14.03 2.47 7.36
N THR A 129 12.72 2.32 7.57
CA THR A 129 11.98 1.09 7.22
C THR A 129 12.16 0.77 5.74
N LEU A 130 11.90 1.71 4.84
CA LEU A 130 12.06 1.46 3.40
C LEU A 130 13.51 1.19 2.99
N SER A 131 14.48 1.88 3.59
CA SER A 131 15.90 1.69 3.28
C SER A 131 16.39 0.31 3.70
N ASP A 132 16.01 -0.16 4.90
CA ASP A 132 16.39 -1.49 5.39
C ASP A 132 15.83 -2.60 4.48
N TYR A 133 14.59 -2.47 4.03
CA TYR A 133 13.99 -3.47 3.12
C TYR A 133 14.67 -3.48 1.75
N LYS A 134 14.96 -2.30 1.19
CA LYS A 134 15.73 -2.19 -0.07
C LYS A 134 17.12 -2.84 0.06
N ASN A 135 17.83 -2.56 1.15
CA ASN A 135 19.17 -3.10 1.40
C ASN A 135 19.15 -4.62 1.60
N ALA A 136 18.08 -5.17 2.18
CA ALA A 136 17.89 -6.61 2.34
C ALA A 136 17.49 -7.34 1.05
N GLY A 137 17.36 -6.63 -0.08
CA GLY A 137 16.91 -7.21 -1.35
C GLY A 137 15.43 -7.59 -1.35
N HIS A 138 14.65 -7.10 -0.38
CA HIS A 138 13.21 -7.32 -0.34
C HIS A 138 12.50 -6.29 -1.23
N ASP A 139 11.66 -6.81 -2.12
CA ASP A 139 10.69 -6.00 -2.83
C ASP A 139 9.65 -5.51 -1.81
N SER A 140 9.54 -4.20 -1.59
CA SER A 140 8.60 -3.56 -0.66
C SER A 140 7.13 -3.92 -0.93
N GLN A 141 6.88 -4.53 -2.10
CA GLN A 141 5.61 -5.05 -2.57
C GLN A 141 5.35 -6.52 -2.18
N SER A 142 6.37 -7.31 -1.84
CA SER A 142 6.23 -8.75 -1.63
C SER A 142 6.21 -9.19 -0.17
N THR A 143 6.77 -8.39 0.74
CA THR A 143 6.83 -8.68 2.18
C THR A 143 5.94 -7.72 2.95
N SER A 144 5.22 -8.23 3.96
CA SER A 144 4.51 -7.36 4.90
C SER A 144 5.53 -6.47 5.59
N LEU A 145 5.53 -5.18 5.25
CA LEU A 145 6.45 -4.19 5.80
C LEU A 145 6.09 -3.95 7.27
N GLU A 146 6.83 -4.56 8.17
CA GLU A 146 6.82 -4.15 9.58
C GLU A 146 7.70 -2.91 9.78
N ILE A 147 7.18 -1.96 10.56
CA ILE A 147 7.88 -0.72 10.91
C ILE A 147 9.15 -1.01 11.72
N ARG A 148 10.25 -0.32 11.40
CA ARG A 148 11.53 -0.42 12.12
C ARG A 148 11.55 0.43 13.38
N LEU A 149 10.57 0.23 14.26
CA LEU A 149 10.33 1.08 15.42
C LEU A 149 11.52 1.13 16.40
N ILE A 150 12.06 -0.04 16.74
CA ILE A 150 13.19 -0.16 17.68
C ILE A 150 14.46 0.45 17.07
N GLN A 151 14.71 0.15 15.80
CA GLN A 151 15.88 0.66 15.07
C GLN A 151 15.81 2.19 14.94
N SER A 152 14.60 2.76 14.87
CA SER A 152 14.37 4.20 14.72
C SER A 152 14.27 4.95 16.05
N GLN A 153 14.64 4.33 17.18
CA GLN A 153 14.52 4.95 18.50
C GLN A 153 15.22 6.31 18.60
N ASP A 154 16.43 6.44 18.04
CA ASP A 154 17.18 7.69 18.10
C ASP A 154 16.58 8.78 17.21
N ASP A 155 16.02 8.39 16.06
CA ASP A 155 15.29 9.31 15.18
C ASP A 155 14.02 9.83 15.86
N ILE A 156 13.35 8.98 16.65
CA ILE A 156 12.16 9.36 17.44
C ILE A 156 12.56 10.27 18.60
N ARG A 157 13.73 10.07 19.22
CA ARG A 157 14.19 10.93 20.32
C ARG A 157 14.66 12.29 19.84
N ASN A 158 15.33 12.33 18.68
CA ASN A 158 15.98 13.52 18.13
C ASN A 158 15.61 13.72 16.65
N PRO A 159 14.33 13.92 16.32
CA PRO A 159 13.90 14.05 14.94
C PRO A 159 14.42 15.34 14.30
N GLN A 160 14.86 15.24 13.04
CA GLN A 160 15.28 16.38 12.24
C GLN A 160 14.08 16.99 11.54
N VAL A 161 13.77 18.26 11.86
CA VAL A 161 12.61 18.94 11.29
C VAL A 161 12.93 19.46 9.90
N ASN A 162 12.37 18.79 8.89
CA ASN A 162 12.51 19.16 7.47
C ASN A 162 11.31 19.93 6.92
N PHE A 163 10.15 19.81 7.59
CA PHE A 163 8.90 20.46 7.19
C PHE A 163 8.38 21.28 8.37
N LYS A 164 8.03 22.53 8.07
CA LYS A 164 7.49 23.46 9.06
C LYS A 164 5.97 23.51 8.99
N ALA A 165 5.33 23.62 10.14
CA ALA A 165 3.89 23.77 10.21
C ALA A 165 3.51 25.21 9.79
N GLU A 166 2.34 25.35 9.15
CA GLU A 166 1.79 26.62 8.74
C GLU A 166 0.61 26.97 9.65
N ILE A 167 0.63 28.17 10.24
CA ILE A 167 -0.47 28.66 11.07
C ILE A 167 -1.40 29.48 10.19
N TYR A 168 -2.64 29.02 10.07
CA TYR A 168 -3.70 29.79 9.44
C TYR A 168 -4.36 30.69 10.50
N SER A 169 -4.34 32.00 10.24
CA SER A 169 -5.01 33.04 11.04
C SER A 169 -6.36 33.41 10.48
#